data_AF-A0A3D0I2A1-F1
#
_entry.id   AF-A0A3D0I2A1-F1
#
_cell.length_a   1.000
_cell.length_b   1.000
_cell.length_c   1.000
_cell.angle_alpha   90.00
_cell.angle_beta   90.00
_cell.angle_gamma   90.00
#
_symmetry.space_group_name_H-M   'P 1'
#
loop_
_entity.id
_entity.type
_entity.pdbx_description
1 polymer ?
#
loop_
_entity_poly.entity_id
_entity_poly.type
_entity_poly.pdbx_seq_one_letter_code
_entity_poly.pdbx_strand_id
1 'polypeptide(L)'
;MAPRDRARTELRLLGATRLDAPTPALLREWWNAEVTTRGRSTKTGRSYLDAIASVLGYAADLGIVEASPVAAFREALHRRTRTKRGRSESEAGRHVRPIEGGHELARLVSAAQEEGREPEVLVLLDAGLRLGEALGLTWGSIGWGES
;
A
#
# COMPACT_ATOMS: atom_id res chain seq x y z
N MET A 1 23.68 23.65 13.21
CA MET A 1 22.51 22.91 13.77
C MET A 1 21.62 22.50 12.60
N ALA A 2 21.61 21.21 12.27
CA ALA A 2 21.17 20.71 10.96
C ALA A 2 19.64 20.49 10.89
N PRO A 3 18.99 20.74 9.73
CA PRO A 3 17.54 20.58 9.53
C PRO A 3 17.01 19.13 9.61
N ARG A 4 17.84 18.15 9.99
CA ARG A 4 17.46 16.73 10.10
C ARG A 4 16.66 16.39 11.37
N ASP A 5 16.69 17.24 12.41
CA ASP A 5 15.97 16.95 13.67
C ASP A 5 14.47 17.29 13.64
N ARG A 6 14.01 18.20 12.76
CA ARG A 6 12.58 18.53 12.67
C ARG A 6 11.74 17.38 12.09
N ALA A 7 12.28 16.63 11.13
CA ALA A 7 11.56 15.54 10.47
C ALA A 7 11.32 14.30 11.36
N ARG A 8 12.05 14.14 12.48
CA ARG A 8 11.80 13.06 13.45
C ARG A 8 10.67 13.39 14.42
N THR A 9 10.30 14.66 14.56
CA THR A 9 9.26 15.15 15.49
C THR A 9 7.84 14.99 14.92
N GLU A 10 7.67 14.93 13.61
CA GLU A 10 6.33 15.04 13.00
C GLU A 10 5.56 13.72 12.91
N LEU A 11 6.23 12.57 12.81
CA LEU A 11 5.59 11.25 12.93
C LEU A 11 5.12 10.97 14.37
N ARG A 12 5.66 11.71 15.35
CA ARG A 12 5.13 11.74 16.72
C ARG A 12 3.79 12.48 16.82
N LEU A 13 3.38 13.27 15.82
CA LEU A 13 2.19 14.13 15.98
C LEU A 13 0.93 13.31 16.28
N LEU A 14 0.60 12.27 15.50
CA LEU A 14 -0.59 11.46 15.79
C LEU A 14 -0.36 10.44 16.92
N GLY A 15 0.82 9.83 16.98
CA GLY A 15 1.12 8.83 18.01
C GLY A 15 1.24 9.39 19.42
N ALA A 16 1.52 10.69 19.56
CA ALA A 16 1.63 11.38 20.86
C ALA A 16 0.36 12.18 21.22
N THR A 17 -0.60 12.32 20.29
CA THR A 17 -1.88 12.96 20.60
C THR A 17 -2.84 11.98 21.29
N ARG A 18 -3.71 12.51 22.15
CA ARG A 18 -4.84 11.76 22.71
C ARG A 18 -5.77 11.29 21.59
N LEU A 19 -6.52 10.20 21.80
CA LEU A 19 -7.42 9.64 20.80
C LEU A 19 -8.58 10.56 20.40
N ASP A 20 -8.97 11.49 21.27
CA ASP A 20 -10.02 12.50 21.06
C ASP A 20 -9.54 13.78 20.37
N ALA A 21 -8.22 13.95 20.21
CA ALA A 21 -7.64 15.14 19.61
C ALA A 21 -7.62 15.18 18.07
N PRO A 22 -7.64 14.06 17.31
CA PRO A 22 -7.62 14.10 15.86
C PRO A 22 -8.80 14.88 15.29
N THR A 23 -8.48 15.88 14.47
CA THR A 23 -9.45 16.64 13.67
C THR A 23 -9.13 16.49 12.18
N PRO A 24 -10.07 16.81 11.26
CA PRO A 24 -9.77 16.83 9.83
C PRO A 24 -8.63 17.79 9.45
N ALA A 25 -8.41 18.85 10.24
CA ALA A 25 -7.29 19.78 10.05
C ALA A 25 -5.96 19.13 10.44
N LEU A 26 -5.89 18.48 11.60
CA LEU A 26 -4.69 17.75 12.03
C LEU A 26 -4.33 16.61 11.08
N LEU A 27 -5.32 15.87 10.59
CA LEU A 27 -5.10 14.82 9.58
C LEU A 27 -4.55 15.38 8.27
N ARG A 28 -4.92 16.60 7.88
CA ARG A 28 -4.38 17.28 6.70
C ARG A 28 -2.93 17.69 6.91
N GLU A 29 -2.60 18.24 8.06
CA GLU A 29 -1.23 18.59 8.43
C GLU A 29 -0.34 17.36 8.43
N TRP A 30 -0.79 16.30 9.10
CA TRP A 30 -0.12 15.01 9.11
C TRP A 30 0.04 14.44 7.69
N TRP A 31 -0.99 14.48 6.85
CA TRP A 31 -0.91 14.01 5.46
C TRP A 31 0.13 14.79 4.65
N ASN A 32 0.18 16.10 4.82
CA ASN A 32 1.15 16.94 4.13
C ASN A 32 2.57 16.59 4.59
N ALA A 33 2.81 16.49 5.89
CA ALA A 33 4.11 16.16 6.46
C ALA A 33 4.57 14.74 6.08
N GLU A 34 3.70 13.74 6.24
CA GLU A 34 4.09 12.34 6.15
C GLU A 34 3.92 11.74 4.76
N VAL A 35 2.89 12.15 4.01
CA VAL A 35 2.65 11.59 2.68
C VAL A 35 3.28 12.47 1.61
N THR A 36 2.94 13.76 1.62
CA THR A 36 3.33 14.67 0.53
C THR A 36 4.81 15.05 0.62
N THR A 37 5.27 15.61 1.74
CA THR A 37 6.65 16.11 1.91
C THR A 37 7.67 14.98 1.85
N ARG A 38 7.34 13.78 2.35
CA ARG A 38 8.21 12.60 2.25
C ARG A 38 8.12 11.87 0.92
N GLY A 39 7.36 12.38 -0.05
CA GLY A 39 7.23 11.79 -1.38
C GLY A 39 6.64 10.37 -1.39
N ARG A 40 5.81 10.02 -0.40
CA ARG A 40 5.15 8.71 -0.37
C ARG A 40 4.00 8.69 -1.37
N SER A 41 3.69 7.49 -1.87
CA SER A 41 2.55 7.32 -2.77
C SER A 41 1.23 7.65 -2.07
N THR A 42 0.26 8.17 -2.84
CA THR A 42 -1.11 8.38 -2.34
C THR A 42 -1.73 7.08 -1.84
N LYS A 43 -1.39 5.93 -2.44
CA LYS A 43 -1.82 4.60 -1.97
C LYS A 43 -1.31 4.32 -0.55
N THR A 44 -0.02 4.54 -0.30
CA THR A 44 0.58 4.40 1.04
C THR A 44 -0.11 5.30 2.06
N GLY A 45 -0.36 6.57 1.70
CA GLY A 45 -1.09 7.48 2.57
C GLY A 45 -2.51 7.01 2.89
N ARG A 46 -3.23 6.43 1.92
CA ARG A 46 -4.56 5.84 2.16
C ARG A 46 -4.48 4.64 3.10
N SER A 47 -3.51 3.74 2.92
CA SER A 47 -3.31 2.61 3.84
C SER A 47 -3.05 3.05 5.28
N TYR A 48 -2.31 4.15 5.48
CA TYR A 48 -2.17 4.73 6.82
C TYR A 48 -3.49 5.29 7.37
N LEU A 49 -4.30 5.97 6.53
CA LEU A 49 -5.63 6.42 6.94
C LEU A 49 -6.57 5.24 7.27
N ASP A 50 -6.43 4.09 6.60
CA ASP A 50 -7.19 2.88 6.92
C ASP A 50 -6.84 2.40 8.34
N ALA A 51 -5.55 2.33 8.68
CA ALA A 51 -5.12 1.97 10.03
C ALA A 51 -5.61 2.98 11.09
N ILE A 52 -5.49 4.28 10.83
CA ILE A 52 -6.00 5.34 11.73
C ILE A 52 -7.52 5.22 11.89
N ALA A 53 -8.25 4.97 10.81
CA ALA A 53 -9.69 4.78 10.84
C ALA A 53 -10.08 3.57 11.70
N SER A 54 -9.37 2.45 11.59
CA SER A 54 -9.63 1.26 12.41
C SER A 54 -9.41 1.54 13.90
N VAL A 55 -8.32 2.22 14.26
CA VAL A 55 -8.03 2.57 15.66
C VAL A 55 -9.10 3.52 16.23
N LEU A 56 -9.47 4.57 15.48
CA LEU A 56 -10.48 5.53 15.93
C LEU A 56 -11.90 4.96 15.90
N GLY A 57 -12.18 4.01 15.01
CA GLY A 57 -13.43 3.24 14.99
C GLY A 57 -13.56 2.41 16.27
N TYR A 58 -12.52 1.65 16.63
CA TYR A 58 -12.50 0.92 17.89
C TYR A 58 -12.61 1.83 19.12
N ALA A 59 -11.96 3.00 19.10
CA ALA A 59 -12.12 3.99 20.16
C ALA A 59 -13.56 4.53 20.26
N ALA A 60 -14.27 4.65 19.14
CA ALA A 60 -15.67 5.05 19.12
C ALA A 60 -16.59 3.96 19.68
N ASP A 61 -16.33 2.69 19.34
CA ASP A 61 -17.05 1.54 19.91
C ASP A 61 -16.92 1.48 21.45
N LEU A 62 -15.79 1.94 21.98
CA LEU A 62 -15.54 2.07 23.43
C LEU A 62 -16.10 3.35 24.05
N GLY A 63 -16.69 4.26 23.26
CA GLY A 63 -17.19 5.55 23.73
C GLY A 63 -16.10 6.56 24.13
N ILE A 64 -14.84 6.35 23.70
CA ILE A 64 -13.72 7.27 23.95
C ILE A 64 -13.82 8.49 23.02
N VAL A 65 -14.29 8.28 21.80
CA VAL A 65 -14.55 9.34 20.82
C VAL A 65 -15.95 9.19 20.25
N GLU A 66 -16.56 10.29 19.82
CA GLU A 66 -17.90 10.25 19.24
C GLU A 66 -17.90 9.66 17.82
N ALA A 67 -16.93 10.06 16.99
CA ALA A 67 -16.82 9.59 15.61
C ALA A 67 -15.40 9.76 15.06
N SER A 68 -15.05 8.96 14.04
CA SER A 68 -13.76 9.05 13.36
C SER A 68 -13.72 10.25 12.38
N PRO A 69 -12.77 11.19 12.53
CA PRO A 69 -12.59 12.32 11.62
C PRO A 69 -12.05 11.91 10.24
N VAL A 70 -11.62 10.64 10.07
CA VAL A 70 -11.00 10.15 8.84
C VAL A 70 -11.98 10.17 7.67
N ALA A 71 -13.27 9.89 7.90
CA ALA A 71 -14.28 9.89 6.83
C ALA A 71 -14.40 11.28 6.18
N ALA A 72 -14.56 12.33 6.99
CA ALA A 72 -14.63 13.71 6.51
C ALA A 72 -13.35 14.15 5.79
N PHE A 73 -12.19 13.70 6.27
CA PHE A 73 -10.91 13.98 5.62
C PHE A 73 -10.76 13.25 4.27
N ARG A 74 -11.19 11.99 4.17
CA ARG A 74 -11.19 11.23 2.91
C ARG A 74 -12.04 11.92 1.85
N GLU A 75 -13.21 12.44 2.20
CA GLU A 75 -14.04 13.21 1.27
C GLU A 75 -13.29 14.45 0.71
N ALA A 76 -12.56 15.15 1.57
CA ALA A 76 -11.72 16.26 1.13
C ALA A 76 -10.59 15.81 0.19
N LEU A 77 -9.96 14.66 0.45
CA LEU A 77 -8.95 14.07 -0.44
C LEU A 77 -9.54 13.62 -1.78
N HIS A 78 -10.71 12.96 -1.77
CA HIS A 78 -11.39 12.50 -2.98
C HIS A 78 -11.67 13.65 -3.94
N ARG A 79 -12.18 14.79 -3.42
CA ARG A 79 -12.38 16.00 -4.21
C ARG A 79 -11.10 16.49 -4.89
N ARG A 80 -9.96 16.45 -4.20
CA ARG A 80 -8.64 16.83 -4.75
C ARG A 80 -8.17 15.87 -5.84
N THR A 81 -8.37 14.56 -5.66
CA THR A 81 -7.90 13.54 -6.62
C THR A 81 -8.67 13.50 -7.95
N ARG A 82 -9.87 14.10 -8.01
CA ARG A 82 -10.65 14.21 -9.26
C ARG A 82 -10.00 15.13 -10.30
N THR A 83 -9.01 15.93 -9.91
CA THR A 83 -8.27 16.79 -10.84
C THR A 83 -7.39 15.98 -11.81
N LYS A 84 -7.09 16.53 -12.99
CA LYS A 84 -6.23 15.88 -14.01
C LYS A 84 -4.88 15.43 -13.41
N ARG A 85 -4.30 16.27 -12.55
CA ARG A 85 -3.06 15.98 -11.80
C ARG A 85 -3.21 14.83 -10.80
N GLY A 86 -4.32 14.77 -10.07
CA GLY A 86 -4.57 13.69 -9.10
C GLY A 86 -4.72 12.32 -9.75
N ARG A 87 -5.25 12.26 -10.98
CA ARG A 87 -5.37 11.02 -11.75
C ARG A 87 -4.01 10.48 -12.21
N SER A 88 -3.13 11.34 -12.75
CA SER A 88 -1.78 10.93 -13.17
C SER A 88 -0.90 10.41 -12.03
N GLU A 89 -1.17 10.83 -10.79
CA GLU A 89 -0.44 10.39 -9.59
C GLU A 89 -0.96 9.06 -9.00
N SER A 90 -2.16 8.60 -9.40
CA SER A 90 -2.87 7.48 -8.73
C SER A 90 -2.90 6.18 -9.54
N GLU A 91 -2.25 6.12 -10.70
CA GLU A 91 -2.31 4.97 -11.60
C GLU A 91 -1.44 3.81 -11.07
N ALA A 92 -2.02 3.03 -10.15
CA ALA A 92 -1.44 1.81 -9.62
C ALA A 92 -1.32 0.79 -10.75
N GLY A 93 -0.12 0.66 -11.31
CA GLY A 93 0.12 -0.21 -12.47
C GLY A 93 0.94 0.44 -13.58
N ARG A 94 1.18 1.76 -13.54
CA ARG A 94 2.05 2.47 -14.51
C ARG A 94 3.38 1.74 -14.79
N HIS A 95 3.95 1.11 -13.76
CA HIS A 95 5.24 0.44 -13.83
C HIS A 95 5.12 -1.07 -14.02
N VAL A 96 3.92 -1.63 -13.91
CA VAL A 96 3.67 -3.05 -14.21
C VAL A 96 3.63 -3.17 -15.72
N ARG A 97 4.58 -3.93 -16.28
CA ARG A 97 4.61 -4.26 -17.70
C ARG A 97 4.16 -5.71 -17.85
N PRO A 98 2.97 -5.96 -18.40
CA PRO A 98 2.57 -7.31 -18.76
C PRO A 98 3.59 -7.92 -19.72
N ILE A 99 3.79 -9.24 -19.63
CA ILE A 99 4.53 -10.00 -20.64
C ILE A 99 3.51 -10.27 -21.75
N GLU A 100 3.65 -9.59 -22.89
CA GLU A 100 2.64 -9.65 -23.97
C GLU A 100 3.05 -10.61 -25.10
N GLY A 101 4.35 -10.91 -25.21
CA GLY A 101 4.90 -11.72 -26.30
C GLY A 101 5.63 -12.97 -25.84
N GLY A 102 5.52 -14.05 -26.63
CA GLY A 102 6.26 -15.29 -26.38
C GLY A 102 7.79 -15.10 -26.37
N HIS A 103 8.32 -14.09 -27.07
CA HIS A 103 9.74 -13.76 -27.03
C HIS A 103 10.18 -13.16 -25.69
N GLU A 104 9.30 -12.40 -25.01
CA GLU A 104 9.59 -11.84 -23.69
C GLU A 104 9.58 -12.94 -22.63
N LEU A 105 8.64 -13.87 -22.75
CA LEU A 105 8.57 -15.08 -21.95
C LEU A 105 9.83 -15.95 -22.12
N ALA A 106 10.25 -16.17 -23.36
CA ALA A 106 11.45 -16.94 -23.67
C ALA A 106 12.72 -16.31 -23.05
N ARG A 107 12.85 -14.99 -23.08
CA ARG A 107 13.95 -14.29 -22.40
C ARG A 107 13.90 -14.47 -20.89
N LEU A 108 12.72 -14.39 -20.27
CA LEU A 108 12.56 -14.58 -18.84
C LEU A 108 12.94 -16.01 -18.42
N VAL A 109 12.47 -17.02 -19.15
CA VAL A 109 12.79 -18.43 -18.89
C VAL A 109 14.28 -18.69 -19.09
N SER A 110 14.89 -18.18 -20.17
CA SER A 110 16.33 -18.30 -20.42
C SER A 110 17.16 -17.71 -19.28
N ALA A 111 16.81 -16.51 -18.80
CA ALA A 111 17.49 -15.88 -17.68
C ALA A 111 17.29 -16.68 -16.37
N ALA A 112 16.09 -17.20 -16.13
CA ALA A 112 15.81 -18.05 -14.97
C ALA A 112 16.62 -19.35 -15.01
N GLN A 113 16.80 -19.93 -16.19
CA GLN A 113 17.62 -21.12 -16.39
C GLN A 113 19.09 -20.86 -16.07
N GLU A 114 19.65 -19.73 -16.53
CA GLU A 114 21.02 -19.30 -16.19
C GLU A 114 21.21 -19.11 -14.67
N GLU A 115 20.16 -18.70 -13.95
CA GLU A 115 20.15 -18.57 -12.50
C GLU A 115 19.77 -19.85 -11.73
N GLY A 116 19.42 -20.94 -12.43
CA GLY A 116 18.95 -22.19 -11.82
C GLY A 116 17.57 -22.10 -11.14
N ARG A 117 16.72 -21.18 -11.59
CA ARG A 117 15.37 -20.87 -11.06
C ARG A 117 14.22 -21.10 -12.06
N GLU A 118 14.50 -21.85 -13.11
CA GLU A 118 13.53 -22.14 -14.17
C GLU A 118 12.25 -22.80 -13.62
N PRO A 119 12.29 -23.83 -12.76
CA PRO A 119 11.08 -24.47 -12.25
C PRO A 119 10.16 -23.49 -11.51
N GLU A 120 10.71 -22.60 -10.68
CA GLU A 120 9.93 -21.60 -9.93
C GLU A 120 9.25 -20.60 -10.86
N VAL A 121 9.96 -20.13 -11.89
CA VAL A 121 9.41 -19.21 -12.89
C VAL A 121 8.31 -19.88 -13.71
N LEU A 122 8.50 -21.13 -14.12
CA LEU A 122 7.47 -21.88 -14.85
C LEU A 122 6.20 -22.09 -14.00
N VAL A 123 6.34 -22.44 -12.72
CA VAL A 123 5.20 -22.58 -11.80
C VAL A 123 4.44 -21.26 -11.65
N LEU A 124 5.15 -20.14 -11.49
CA LEU A 124 4.52 -18.81 -11.39
C LEU A 124 3.75 -18.44 -12.66
N LEU A 125 4.30 -18.75 -13.83
CA LEU A 125 3.71 -18.44 -15.12
C LEU A 125 2.49 -19.32 -15.44
N ASP A 126 2.60 -20.63 -15.22
CA ASP A 126 1.57 -21.60 -15.55
C ASP A 126 0.35 -21.51 -14.62
N ALA A 127 0.60 -21.45 -13.30
CA ALA A 127 -0.45 -21.40 -12.30
C ALA A 127 -0.95 -19.97 -12.00
N GLY A 128 -0.32 -18.94 -12.57
CA GLY A 128 -0.68 -17.54 -12.36
C GLY A 128 -0.54 -17.07 -10.91
N LEU A 129 0.34 -17.72 -10.14
CA LEU A 129 0.50 -17.48 -8.71
C LEU A 129 1.18 -16.14 -8.44
N ARG A 130 0.75 -15.47 -7.37
CA ARG A 130 1.51 -14.37 -6.78
C ARG A 130 2.71 -14.93 -6.04
N LEU A 131 3.79 -14.15 -5.93
CA LEU A 131 5.01 -14.57 -5.24
C LEU A 131 4.73 -15.05 -3.79
N GLY A 132 3.83 -14.38 -3.07
CA GLY A 132 3.46 -14.80 -1.71
C GLY A 132 2.70 -16.13 -1.66
N GLU A 133 1.92 -16.44 -2.69
CA GLU A 133 1.22 -17.72 -2.81
C GLU A 133 2.20 -18.84 -3.14
N ALA A 134 3.13 -18.60 -4.08
CA ALA A 134 4.17 -19.55 -4.43
C ALA A 134 5.11 -19.86 -3.26
N LEU A 135 5.49 -18.86 -2.46
CA LEU A 135 6.27 -19.04 -1.23
C LEU A 135 5.50 -19.81 -0.14
N GLY A 136 4.17 -19.77 -0.19
CA GLY A 136 3.28 -20.50 0.72
C GLY A 136 2.91 -21.91 0.25
N LEU A 137 3.36 -22.34 -0.94
CA LEU A 137 3.08 -23.68 -1.44
C LEU A 137 3.72 -24.73 -0.53
N THR A 138 2.93 -25.72 -0.15
CA THR A 138 3.40 -26.89 0.60
C THR A 138 3.07 -28.16 -0.17
N TRP A 139 3.82 -29.25 0.09
CA TRP A 139 3.57 -30.54 -0.56
C TRP A 139 2.14 -31.05 -0.37
N GLY A 140 1.50 -30.74 0.77
CA GLY A 140 0.11 -31.12 1.05
C GLY A 140 -0.93 -30.30 0.26
N SER A 141 -0.52 -29.22 -0.40
CA SER A 141 -1.38 -28.37 -1.23
C SER A 141 -1.41 -28.81 -2.71
N ILE A 142 -0.61 -29.81 -3.10
CA ILE A 142 -0.51 -30.29 -4.48
C ILE A 142 -1.40 -31.53 -4.63
N GLY A 143 -2.48 -31.41 -5.40
CA GLY A 143 -3.32 -32.53 -5.81
C GLY A 143 -2.80 -33.15 -7.11
N TRP A 144 -2.49 -34.44 -7.09
CA TRP A 144 -2.08 -35.17 -8.29
C TRP A 144 -3.27 -35.94 -8.85
N GLY A 145 -3.95 -35.38 -9.85
CA GLY A 145 -4.77 -36.17 -10.79
C GLY A 145 -5.98 -36.92 -10.24
N GLU A 146 -6.57 -36.52 -9.10
CA GLU A 146 -7.93 -36.98 -8.74
C GLU A 146 -8.94 -35.90 -9.11
N SER A 147 -9.51 -36.03 -10.31
CA SER A 147 -10.71 -35.32 -10.77
C SER A 147 -11.79 -36.33 -11.10
#